data_AF-A0AAU6YAF9-F1
#
_entry.id   AF-A0AAU6YAF9-F1
#
_cell.length_a   1.000
_cell.length_b   1.000
_cell.length_c   1.000
_cell.angle_alpha   90.00
_cell.angle_beta   90.00
_cell.angle_gamma   90.00
#
_symmetry.space_group_name_H-M   'P 1'
#
loop_
_entity.id
_entity.type
_entity.pdbx_description
1 polymer ?
#
loop_
_entity_poly.entity_id
_entity_poly.type
_entity_poly.pdbx_seq_one_letter_code
_entity_poly.pdbx_strand_id
1 'polypeptide(L)'
;MVQLAVEPIQLPNLTAQDLIEEFTYNLGRYSWADLFSVLDYEITPIVKVIVRAAIHSKESEKPFKLTLERAISRVNQIQYTKRKNFVRRTFKKWGLFSMQEILKQYPEYLEAMLPVDLVIKRKKVKEKKTKPRNDFRGRQLAKYDIAYHTTDSSSKEFNKICERIASLTSADLKRAPILLTVTLSGEKYQYPFQWNTDEREIKEFHALANIPGITHAQLREYRTNALIKF
;
A
#
# COMPACT_ATOMS: atom_id res chain seq x y z
N MET A 1 -19.63 -35.54 36.17
CA MET A 1 -19.60 -34.60 35.02
C MET A 1 -20.65 -35.07 34.04
N VAL A 2 -21.75 -34.33 33.91
CA VAL A 2 -22.87 -34.73 33.04
C VAL A 2 -22.46 -34.44 31.60
N GLN A 3 -22.18 -35.49 30.83
CA GLN A 3 -22.13 -35.41 29.37
C GLN A 3 -23.56 -35.18 28.90
N LEU A 4 -23.93 -33.91 28.69
CA LEU A 4 -25.15 -33.58 27.96
C LEU A 4 -24.95 -34.10 26.54
N ALA A 5 -25.76 -35.09 26.14
CA ALA A 5 -25.83 -35.57 24.78
C ALA A 5 -26.17 -34.36 23.89
N VAL A 6 -25.21 -33.91 23.09
CA VAL A 6 -25.41 -32.84 22.13
C VAL A 6 -26.13 -33.48 20.94
N GLU A 7 -27.43 -33.19 20.81
CA GLU A 7 -28.15 -33.59 19.61
C GLU A 7 -27.50 -32.89 18.39
N PRO A 8 -27.21 -33.63 17.31
CA PRO A 8 -26.67 -33.04 16.10
C PRO A 8 -27.63 -31.97 15.56
N ILE A 9 -27.08 -30.90 14.98
CA ILE A 9 -27.88 -29.81 14.39
C ILE A 9 -28.82 -30.41 13.34
N GLN A 10 -30.12 -30.51 13.65
CA GLN A 10 -31.11 -31.07 12.73
C GLN A 10 -31.52 -30.03 11.69
N LEU A 11 -30.84 -30.05 10.55
CA LEU A 11 -31.03 -29.11 9.43
C LEU A 11 -31.90 -29.62 8.27
N PRO A 12 -33.14 -30.06 8.51
CA PRO A 12 -34.15 -29.84 7.46
C PRO A 12 -35.15 -28.72 7.77
N ASN A 13 -35.33 -28.33 9.03
CA ASN A 13 -36.53 -27.54 9.43
C ASN A 13 -36.24 -26.18 10.07
N LEU A 14 -34.99 -25.75 10.21
CA LEU A 14 -34.65 -24.45 10.82
C LEU A 14 -34.56 -23.36 9.75
N THR A 15 -35.29 -22.26 9.94
CA THR A 15 -35.15 -21.09 9.09
C THR A 15 -33.79 -20.41 9.33
N ALA A 16 -33.37 -19.54 8.41
CA ALA A 16 -32.12 -18.78 8.58
C ALA A 16 -32.13 -17.91 9.85
N GLN A 17 -33.32 -17.46 10.29
CA GLN A 17 -33.50 -16.67 11.50
C GLN A 17 -33.34 -17.56 12.74
N ASP A 18 -33.99 -18.72 12.77
CA ASP A 18 -33.89 -19.67 13.88
C ASP A 18 -32.44 -20.12 14.10
N LEU A 19 -31.69 -20.33 13.01
CA LEU A 19 -30.28 -20.70 13.09
C LEU A 19 -29.41 -19.58 13.68
N ILE A 20 -29.73 -18.32 13.38
CA ILE A 20 -29.03 -17.16 13.96
C ILE A 20 -29.33 -17.07 15.46
N GLU A 21 -30.58 -17.26 15.86
CA GLU A 21 -30.99 -17.23 17.26
C GLU A 21 -30.33 -18.38 18.03
N GLU A 22 -30.36 -19.59 17.49
CA GLU A 22 -29.72 -20.77 18.08
C GLU A 22 -28.22 -20.55 18.30
N PHE A 23 -27.49 -20.01 17.31
CA PHE A 23 -26.08 -19.68 17.51
C PHE A 23 -25.84 -18.47 18.42
N THR A 24 -26.82 -17.58 18.58
CA THR A 24 -26.68 -16.47 19.52
C THR A 24 -26.71 -16.96 20.97
N TYR A 25 -27.57 -17.93 21.28
CA TYR A 25 -27.76 -18.43 22.65
C TYR A 25 -26.90 -19.66 22.97
N ASN A 26 -26.71 -20.56 22.00
CA ASN A 26 -26.23 -21.92 22.25
C ASN A 26 -24.94 -22.29 21.48
N LEU A 27 -24.25 -21.36 20.82
CA LEU A 27 -23.03 -21.67 20.04
C LEU A 27 -21.97 -22.44 20.83
N GLY A 28 -21.85 -22.20 22.14
CA GLY A 28 -20.90 -22.91 23.01
C GLY A 28 -21.19 -24.41 23.15
N ARG A 29 -22.42 -24.87 22.87
CA ARG A 29 -22.83 -26.29 23.00
C ARG A 29 -22.40 -27.14 21.82
N TYR A 30 -22.29 -26.56 20.63
CA TYR A 30 -21.93 -27.30 19.42
C TYR A 30 -20.43 -27.60 19.39
N SER A 31 -20.05 -28.81 19.03
CA SER A 31 -18.64 -29.16 18.80
C SER A 31 -18.15 -28.57 17.45
N TRP A 32 -16.83 -28.59 17.23
CA TRP A 32 -16.29 -28.24 15.91
C TRP A 32 -16.77 -29.21 14.83
N ALA A 33 -16.81 -30.52 15.14
CA ALA A 33 -17.27 -31.54 14.23
C ALA A 33 -18.72 -31.28 13.77
N ASP A 34 -19.60 -30.86 14.68
CA ASP A 34 -20.99 -30.55 14.36
C ASP A 34 -21.07 -29.37 13.37
N LEU A 35 -20.38 -28.26 13.66
CA LEU A 35 -20.40 -27.07 12.79
C LEU A 35 -19.83 -27.34 11.40
N PHE A 36 -18.78 -28.16 11.29
CA PHE A 36 -18.19 -28.50 10.00
C PHE A 36 -19.02 -29.53 9.23
N SER A 37 -19.62 -30.51 9.90
CA SER A 37 -20.48 -31.52 9.25
C SER A 37 -21.63 -30.88 8.47
N VAL A 38 -22.19 -29.78 8.98
CA VAL A 38 -23.24 -29.01 8.31
C VAL A 38 -22.78 -28.45 6.97
N LEU A 39 -21.50 -28.08 6.83
CA LEU A 39 -20.96 -27.50 5.60
C LEU A 39 -20.73 -28.53 4.49
N ASP A 40 -20.70 -29.82 4.83
CA ASP A 40 -20.50 -30.92 3.90
C ASP A 40 -21.80 -31.31 3.18
N TYR A 41 -22.97 -30.95 3.72
CA TYR A 41 -24.26 -31.14 3.08
C TYR A 41 -24.55 -30.07 2.00
N GLU A 42 -25.47 -30.40 1.08
CA GLU A 42 -26.03 -29.45 0.13
C GLU A 42 -26.97 -28.45 0.83
N ILE A 43 -26.38 -27.42 1.43
CA ILE A 43 -27.10 -26.36 2.15
C ILE A 43 -27.29 -25.11 1.30
N THR A 44 -28.30 -24.30 1.66
CA THR A 44 -28.52 -23.01 1.03
C THR A 44 -27.35 -22.05 1.28
N PRO A 45 -27.06 -21.11 0.35
CA PRO A 45 -25.95 -20.17 0.51
C PRO A 45 -26.02 -19.33 1.79
N ILE A 46 -27.22 -19.02 2.27
CA ILE A 46 -27.44 -18.24 3.49
C ILE A 46 -27.05 -19.02 4.75
N VAL A 47 -27.44 -20.29 4.86
CA VAL A 47 -27.03 -21.19 5.95
C VAL A 47 -25.51 -21.32 5.95
N LYS A 48 -24.90 -21.47 4.77
CA LYS A 48 -23.42 -21.55 4.64
C LYS A 48 -22.72 -20.30 5.16
N VAL A 49 -23.29 -19.12 4.96
CA VAL A 49 -22.75 -17.86 5.50
C VAL A 49 -22.90 -17.81 7.03
N ILE A 50 -24.07 -18.19 7.55
CA ILE A 50 -24.36 -18.20 8.99
C ILE A 50 -23.43 -19.14 9.74
N VAL A 51 -23.30 -20.40 9.29
CA VAL A 51 -22.44 -21.41 9.90
C VAL A 51 -20.97 -20.99 9.88
N ARG A 52 -20.49 -20.42 8.76
CA ARG A 52 -19.12 -19.90 8.69
C ARG A 52 -18.86 -18.73 9.63
N ALA A 53 -19.84 -17.86 9.83
CA ALA A 53 -19.75 -16.80 10.82
C ALA A 53 -19.71 -17.37 12.24
N ALA A 54 -20.48 -18.43 12.52
CA ALA A 54 -20.49 -19.11 13.81
C ALA A 54 -19.13 -19.76 14.13
N ILE A 55 -18.54 -20.47 13.16
CA ILE A 55 -17.19 -21.03 13.23
C ILE A 55 -16.17 -19.92 13.55
N HIS A 56 -16.20 -18.81 12.82
CA HIS A 56 -15.27 -17.70 13.04
C HIS A 56 -15.45 -17.04 14.42
N SER A 57 -16.69 -16.85 14.87
CA SER A 57 -17.00 -16.33 16.20
C SER A 57 -16.44 -17.24 17.29
N LYS A 58 -16.60 -18.56 17.13
CA LYS A 58 -16.07 -19.56 18.05
C LYS A 58 -14.54 -19.59 18.05
N GLU A 59 -13.90 -19.47 16.88
CA GLU A 59 -12.44 -19.46 16.72
C GLU A 59 -11.82 -18.22 17.38
N SER A 60 -12.54 -17.10 17.30
CA SER A 60 -12.13 -15.83 17.91
C SER A 60 -12.51 -15.69 19.38
N GLU A 61 -13.14 -16.71 19.98
CA GLU A 61 -13.73 -16.69 21.33
C GLU A 61 -14.65 -15.47 21.59
N LYS A 62 -15.38 -15.05 20.55
CA LYS A 62 -16.27 -13.87 20.58
C LYS A 62 -17.73 -14.30 20.53
N PRO A 63 -18.64 -13.53 21.16
CA PRO A 63 -20.06 -13.76 21.02
C PRO A 63 -20.47 -13.69 19.55
N PHE A 64 -21.37 -14.58 19.15
CA PHE A 64 -21.94 -14.59 17.82
C PHE A 64 -22.77 -13.31 17.60
N LYS A 65 -22.44 -12.55 16.56
CA LYS A 65 -23.08 -11.27 16.23
C LYS A 65 -23.31 -11.17 14.73
N LEU A 66 -24.31 -11.91 14.23
CA LEU A 66 -24.77 -11.84 12.85
C LEU A 66 -26.27 -11.52 12.84
N THR A 67 -26.69 -10.62 11.95
CA THR A 67 -28.11 -10.37 11.70
C THR A 67 -28.50 -10.96 10.35
N LEU A 68 -29.79 -11.27 10.16
CA LEU A 68 -30.30 -11.83 8.92
C LEU A 68 -30.01 -10.92 7.72
N GLU A 69 -30.21 -9.61 7.86
CA GLU A 69 -29.90 -8.62 6.82
C GLU A 69 -28.43 -8.66 6.39
N ARG A 70 -27.51 -8.81 7.35
CA ARG A 70 -26.07 -8.93 7.07
C ARG A 70 -25.76 -10.25 6.37
N ALA A 71 -26.42 -11.35 6.75
CA ALA A 71 -26.27 -12.63 6.08
C ALA A 71 -26.74 -12.55 4.61
N ILE A 72 -27.92 -11.98 4.37
CA ILE A 72 -28.48 -11.77 3.02
C ILE A 72 -27.56 -10.87 2.19
N SER A 73 -27.14 -9.73 2.75
CA SER A 73 -26.21 -8.80 2.08
C SER A 73 -24.90 -9.49 1.69
N ARG A 74 -24.37 -10.36 2.56
CA ARG A 74 -23.16 -11.14 2.27
C ARG A 74 -23.38 -12.17 1.18
N VAL A 75 -24.52 -12.88 1.17
CA VAL A 75 -24.89 -13.81 0.08
C VAL A 75 -24.96 -13.06 -1.25
N ASN A 76 -25.67 -11.93 -1.29
CA ASN A 76 -25.81 -11.08 -2.47
C ASN A 76 -24.44 -10.62 -2.99
N GLN A 77 -23.55 -10.20 -2.08
CA GLN A 77 -22.19 -9.79 -2.44
C GLN A 77 -21.38 -10.95 -3.07
N ILE A 78 -21.50 -12.16 -2.52
CA ILE A 78 -20.81 -13.35 -3.03
C ILE A 78 -21.36 -13.70 -4.42
N GLN A 79 -22.68 -13.74 -4.59
CA GLN A 79 -23.33 -14.03 -5.87
C GLN A 79 -22.97 -12.98 -6.93
N TYR A 80 -23.04 -11.69 -6.58
CA TYR A 80 -22.61 -10.60 -7.44
C TYR A 80 -21.15 -10.74 -7.88
N THR A 81 -20.25 -11.08 -6.95
CA THR A 81 -18.83 -11.27 -7.26
C THR A 81 -18.60 -12.48 -8.17
N LYS A 82 -19.30 -13.60 -7.92
CA LYS A 82 -19.24 -14.80 -8.76
C LYS A 82 -19.70 -14.50 -10.19
N ARG A 83 -20.87 -13.86 -10.33
CA ARG A 83 -21.42 -13.42 -11.62
C ARG A 83 -20.43 -12.53 -12.36
N LYS A 84 -19.94 -11.47 -11.70
CA LYS A 84 -18.98 -10.53 -12.26
C LYS A 84 -17.71 -11.22 -12.78
N ASN A 85 -17.16 -12.15 -12.00
CA ASN A 85 -15.97 -12.90 -12.39
C ASN A 85 -16.23 -13.87 -13.54
N PHE A 86 -17.41 -14.51 -13.56
CA PHE A 86 -17.83 -15.32 -14.70
C PHE A 86 -17.94 -14.47 -15.96
N VAL A 87 -18.75 -13.40 -15.94
CA VAL A 87 -18.94 -12.46 -17.05
C VAL A 87 -17.61 -11.97 -17.62
N ARG A 88 -16.67 -11.55 -16.77
CA ARG A 88 -15.34 -11.10 -17.21
C ARG A 88 -14.53 -12.19 -17.91
N ARG A 89 -14.56 -13.42 -17.40
CA ARG A 89 -13.86 -14.56 -18.02
C ARG A 89 -14.50 -14.93 -19.35
N THR A 90 -15.84 -14.95 -19.38
CA THR A 90 -16.63 -15.26 -20.58
C THR A 90 -16.41 -14.19 -21.65
N PHE A 91 -16.45 -12.90 -21.30
CA PHE A 91 -16.14 -11.80 -22.21
C PHE A 91 -14.72 -11.88 -22.77
N LYS A 92 -13.72 -12.16 -21.92
CA LYS A 92 -12.34 -12.34 -22.37
C LYS A 92 -12.17 -13.51 -23.33
N LYS A 93 -12.92 -14.61 -23.14
CA LYS A 93 -12.82 -15.82 -23.96
C LYS A 93 -13.60 -15.72 -25.27
N TRP A 94 -14.80 -15.15 -25.23
CA TRP A 94 -15.77 -15.23 -26.33
C TRP A 94 -16.05 -13.88 -27.01
N GLY A 95 -15.57 -12.77 -26.45
CA GLY A 95 -15.70 -11.43 -27.03
C GLY A 95 -17.15 -11.08 -27.34
N LEU A 96 -17.44 -10.82 -28.62
CA LEU A 96 -18.76 -10.42 -29.12
C LEU A 96 -19.88 -11.45 -28.83
N PHE A 97 -19.54 -12.74 -28.72
CA PHE A 97 -20.51 -13.82 -28.46
C PHE A 97 -20.72 -14.09 -26.96
N SER A 98 -20.12 -13.29 -26.07
CA SER A 98 -20.15 -13.57 -24.64
C SER A 98 -21.56 -13.57 -24.05
N MET A 99 -22.48 -12.78 -24.61
CA MET A 99 -23.86 -12.68 -24.09
C MET A 99 -24.61 -14.01 -24.16
N GLN A 100 -24.45 -14.78 -25.25
CA GLN A 100 -25.09 -16.09 -25.39
C GLN A 100 -24.60 -17.06 -24.31
N GLU A 101 -23.30 -17.06 -24.04
CA GLU A 101 -22.71 -17.89 -22.99
C GLU A 101 -23.05 -17.41 -21.57
N ILE A 102 -23.24 -16.10 -21.38
CA ILE A 102 -23.69 -15.55 -20.10
C ILE A 102 -25.12 -15.99 -19.79
N LEU A 103 -26.02 -15.89 -20.78
CA LEU A 103 -27.44 -16.24 -20.63
C LEU A 103 -27.66 -17.73 -20.33
N LYS A 104 -26.75 -18.63 -20.77
CA LYS A 104 -26.81 -20.06 -20.39
C LYS A 104 -26.69 -20.28 -18.88
N GLN A 105 -25.92 -19.45 -18.19
CA GLN A 105 -25.70 -19.58 -16.73
C GLN A 105 -26.53 -18.60 -15.90
N TYR A 106 -26.83 -17.42 -16.46
CA TYR A 106 -27.60 -16.35 -15.82
C TYR A 106 -28.70 -15.91 -16.79
N PRO A 107 -29.84 -16.64 -16.87
CA PRO A 107 -30.93 -16.33 -17.82
C PRO A 107 -31.53 -14.94 -17.62
N GLU A 108 -31.47 -14.41 -16.40
CA GLU A 108 -31.94 -13.08 -16.01
C GLU A 108 -30.97 -11.94 -16.35
N TYR A 109 -29.82 -12.26 -16.97
CA TYR A 109 -28.79 -11.27 -17.24
C TYR A 109 -29.20 -10.29 -18.33
N LEU A 110 -29.31 -9.01 -17.97
CA LEU A 110 -29.65 -7.95 -18.92
C LEU A 110 -28.38 -7.39 -19.57
N GLU A 111 -28.47 -6.99 -20.84
CA GLU A 111 -27.36 -6.38 -21.59
C GLU A 111 -26.76 -5.15 -20.89
N ALA A 112 -27.61 -4.34 -20.24
CA ALA A 112 -27.19 -3.18 -19.46
C ALA A 112 -26.26 -3.53 -18.27
N MET A 113 -26.25 -4.78 -17.79
CA MET A 113 -25.38 -5.23 -16.70
C MET A 113 -23.94 -5.49 -17.18
N LEU A 114 -23.75 -5.78 -18.47
CA LEU A 114 -22.45 -6.13 -19.05
C LEU A 114 -21.38 -5.05 -18.80
N PRO A 115 -21.58 -3.77 -19.19
CA PRO A 115 -20.57 -2.74 -18.96
C PRO A 115 -20.23 -2.59 -17.47
N VAL A 116 -21.21 -2.69 -16.58
CA VAL A 116 -21.04 -2.56 -15.12
C VAL A 116 -20.15 -3.68 -14.56
N ASP A 117 -20.40 -4.92 -14.99
CA ASP A 117 -19.64 -6.08 -14.54
C ASP A 117 -18.22 -6.11 -15.14
N LEU A 118 -18.05 -5.56 -16.35
CA LEU A 118 -16.74 -5.40 -17.00
C LEU A 118 -15.88 -4.29 -16.39
N VAL A 119 -16.46 -3.27 -15.73
CA VAL A 119 -15.66 -2.21 -15.10
C VAL A 119 -14.68 -2.78 -14.07
N ILE A 120 -13.39 -2.66 -14.36
CA ILE A 120 -12.29 -2.92 -13.43
C ILE A 120 -11.94 -1.57 -12.77
N LYS A 121 -12.30 -1.39 -11.50
CA LYS A 121 -11.84 -0.23 -10.72
C LYS A 121 -10.30 -0.24 -10.74
N ARG A 122 -9.69 0.81 -11.30
CA ARG A 122 -8.22 0.94 -11.36
C ARG A 122 -7.65 0.80 -9.95
N LYS A 123 -6.68 -0.10 -9.76
CA LYS A 123 -5.98 -0.25 -8.49
C LYS A 123 -5.21 1.04 -8.25
N LYS A 124 -5.46 1.73 -7.13
CA LYS A 124 -4.64 2.88 -6.71
C LYS A 124 -3.20 2.37 -6.60
N VAL A 125 -2.30 2.91 -7.43
CA VAL A 125 -0.87 2.64 -7.32
C VAL A 125 -0.45 3.22 -5.98
N LYS A 126 -0.02 2.37 -5.04
CA LYS A 126 0.54 2.85 -3.77
C LYS A 126 1.86 3.56 -4.11
N GLU A 127 2.00 4.82 -3.70
CA GLU A 127 3.30 5.50 -3.78
C GLU A 127 4.34 4.68 -3.03
N LYS A 128 5.49 4.43 -3.68
CA LYS A 128 6.62 3.80 -3.02
C LYS A 128 7.16 4.79 -1.99
N LYS A 129 7.21 4.40 -0.72
CA LYS A 129 7.91 5.17 0.31
C LYS A 129 9.38 5.31 -0.09
N THR A 130 9.80 6.51 -0.49
CA THR A 130 11.20 6.85 -0.73
C THR A 130 11.89 7.17 0.60
N LYS A 131 13.09 6.63 0.80
CA LYS A 131 13.92 7.00 1.97
C LYS A 131 14.32 8.48 1.81
N PRO A 132 14.30 9.27 2.88
CA PRO A 132 14.78 10.64 2.82
C PRO A 132 16.26 10.65 2.46
N ARG A 133 16.65 11.53 1.53
CA ARG A 133 18.04 11.77 1.16
C ARG A 133 18.58 12.93 1.99
N ASN A 134 19.62 12.65 2.78
CA ASN A 134 20.30 13.64 3.62
C ASN A 134 21.63 14.13 3.03
N ASP A 135 22.06 13.54 1.91
CA ASP A 135 23.22 13.99 1.17
C ASP A 135 23.05 15.42 0.69
N PHE A 136 24.16 16.15 0.61
CA PHE A 136 24.18 17.56 0.25
C PHE A 136 23.44 17.84 -1.05
N ARG A 137 23.62 17.01 -2.10
CA ARG A 137 22.96 17.24 -3.39
C ARG A 137 21.46 17.04 -3.33
N GLY A 138 20.99 15.98 -2.69
CA GLY A 138 19.57 15.73 -2.47
C GLY A 138 18.88 16.89 -1.74
N ARG A 139 19.54 17.43 -0.71
CA ARG A 139 19.05 18.60 0.03
C ARG A 139 19.04 19.88 -0.80
N GLN A 140 20.09 20.13 -1.59
CA GLN A 140 20.13 21.27 -2.50
C GLN A 140 19.06 21.18 -3.59
N LEU A 141 18.85 20.01 -4.19
CA LEU A 141 17.80 19.80 -5.19
C LEU A 141 16.42 20.07 -4.59
N ALA A 142 16.11 19.57 -3.39
CA ALA A 142 14.85 19.85 -2.71
C ALA A 142 14.65 21.36 -2.45
N LYS A 143 15.73 22.08 -2.09
CA LYS A 143 15.68 23.54 -1.92
C LYS A 143 15.38 24.26 -3.23
N TYR A 144 16.03 23.87 -4.32
CA TYR A 144 15.81 24.46 -5.64
C TYR A 144 14.47 24.08 -6.26
N ASP A 145 13.93 22.91 -5.95
CA ASP A 145 12.59 22.47 -6.36
C ASP A 145 11.51 23.39 -5.78
N ILE A 146 11.60 23.71 -4.47
CA ILE A 146 10.73 24.71 -3.85
C ILE A 146 10.89 26.06 -4.57
N ALA A 147 12.13 26.51 -4.81
CA ALA A 147 12.39 27.79 -5.46
C ALA A 147 11.86 27.84 -6.90
N TYR A 148 11.92 26.72 -7.64
CA TYR A 148 11.39 26.60 -9.00
C TYR A 148 9.87 26.82 -9.03
N HIS A 149 9.16 26.36 -8.00
CA HIS A 149 7.71 26.53 -7.90
C HIS A 149 7.26 27.88 -7.33
N THR A 150 8.12 28.61 -6.64
CA THR A 150 7.77 29.90 -6.00
C THR A 150 8.34 31.13 -6.71
N THR A 151 9.35 30.97 -7.55
CA THR A 151 9.97 32.08 -8.29
C THR A 151 9.19 32.36 -9.58
N ASP A 152 9.01 33.65 -9.92
CA ASP A 152 8.37 34.02 -11.17
C ASP A 152 9.16 33.52 -12.38
N SER A 153 8.47 32.78 -13.25
CA SER A 153 8.96 32.20 -14.50
C SER A 153 9.59 33.20 -15.47
N SER A 154 9.19 34.48 -15.41
CA SER A 154 9.73 35.53 -16.29
C SER A 154 11.08 36.10 -15.81
N SER A 155 11.50 35.77 -14.58
CA SER A 155 12.67 36.36 -13.95
C SER A 155 14.00 35.72 -14.41
N LYS A 156 15.08 36.52 -14.37
CA LYS A 156 16.44 35.98 -14.56
C LYS A 156 16.84 34.98 -13.48
N GLU A 157 16.26 35.07 -12.30
CA GLU A 157 16.51 34.16 -11.18
C GLU A 157 15.93 32.78 -11.45
N PHE A 158 14.76 32.70 -12.07
CA PHE A 158 14.17 31.44 -12.50
C PHE A 158 15.09 30.67 -13.45
N ASN A 159 15.70 31.34 -14.44
CA ASN A 159 16.67 30.71 -15.34
C ASN A 159 17.88 30.16 -14.59
N LYS A 160 18.42 30.91 -13.61
CA LYS A 160 19.52 30.45 -12.75
C LYS A 160 19.12 29.21 -11.92
N ILE A 161 17.89 29.16 -11.43
CA ILE A 161 17.36 28.00 -10.70
C ILE A 161 17.30 26.78 -11.62
N CYS A 162 16.75 26.93 -12.83
CA CYS A 162 16.69 25.87 -13.83
C CYS A 162 18.08 25.33 -14.21
N GLU A 163 19.03 26.21 -14.49
CA GLU A 163 20.43 25.84 -14.75
C GLU A 163 21.05 25.08 -13.59
N ARG A 164 20.77 25.52 -12.36
CA ARG A 164 21.30 24.90 -11.15
C ARG A 164 20.71 23.52 -10.91
N ILE A 165 19.40 23.35 -11.10
CA ILE A 165 18.73 22.05 -11.05
C ILE A 165 19.31 21.10 -12.09
N ALA A 166 19.47 21.54 -13.34
CA ALA A 166 20.04 20.73 -14.41
C ALA A 166 21.47 20.28 -14.09
N SER A 167 22.30 21.20 -13.60
CA SER A 167 23.68 20.91 -13.18
C SER A 167 23.74 19.89 -12.03
N LEU A 168 22.95 20.12 -10.98
CA LEU A 168 22.91 19.24 -9.81
C LEU A 168 22.37 17.85 -10.16
N THR A 169 21.34 17.77 -11.01
CA THR A 169 20.76 16.51 -11.47
C THR A 169 21.74 15.70 -12.30
N SER A 170 22.46 16.35 -13.23
CA SER A 170 23.51 15.69 -14.01
C SER A 170 24.64 15.15 -13.14
N ALA A 171 25.08 15.94 -12.13
CA ALA A 171 26.09 15.52 -11.17
C ALA A 171 25.62 14.37 -10.27
N ASP A 172 24.34 14.35 -9.90
CA ASP A 172 23.72 13.30 -9.08
C ASP A 172 23.63 11.97 -9.83
N LEU A 173 23.15 12.02 -11.09
CA LEU A 173 23.07 10.84 -11.96
C LEU A 173 24.44 10.19 -12.18
N LYS A 174 25.49 11.00 -12.31
CA LYS A 174 26.87 10.53 -12.49
C LYS A 174 27.58 10.21 -11.17
N ARG A 175 26.94 10.45 -10.02
CA ARG A 175 27.56 10.34 -8.68
C ARG A 175 28.93 11.04 -8.59
N ALA A 176 29.03 12.21 -9.23
CA ALA A 176 30.28 12.97 -9.28
C ALA A 176 30.74 13.37 -7.86
N PRO A 177 32.02 13.61 -7.58
CA PRO A 177 32.43 14.18 -6.30
C PRO A 177 31.89 15.61 -6.13
N ILE A 178 31.65 16.04 -4.88
CA ILE A 178 31.25 17.41 -4.57
C ILE A 178 32.52 18.24 -4.39
N LEU A 179 32.75 19.22 -5.26
CA LEU A 179 33.95 20.08 -5.18
C LEU A 179 33.61 21.36 -4.42
N LEU A 180 34.18 21.54 -3.23
CA LEU A 180 34.02 22.76 -2.45
C LEU A 180 35.28 23.62 -2.57
N THR A 181 35.11 24.86 -3.00
CA THR A 181 36.21 25.82 -3.15
C THR A 181 36.27 26.72 -1.91
N VAL A 182 37.44 26.82 -1.30
CA VAL A 182 37.73 27.67 -0.13
C VAL A 182 38.84 28.64 -0.48
N THR A 183 38.80 29.86 0.07
CA THR A 183 39.93 30.81 -0.05
C THR A 183 40.68 30.84 1.29
N LEU A 184 41.97 30.49 1.29
CA LEU A 184 42.85 30.53 2.46
C LEU A 184 44.03 31.44 2.14
N SER A 185 44.29 32.45 2.98
CA SER A 185 45.41 33.38 2.81
C SER A 185 45.51 34.01 1.40
N GLY A 186 44.37 34.26 0.76
CA GLY A 186 44.29 34.82 -0.59
C GLY A 186 44.33 33.80 -1.74
N GLU A 187 44.63 32.53 -1.45
CA GLU A 187 44.69 31.45 -2.44
C GLU A 187 43.44 30.58 -2.42
N LYS A 188 43.01 30.12 -3.60
CA LYS A 188 41.81 29.27 -3.73
C LYS A 188 42.21 27.79 -3.78
N TYR A 189 41.63 27.02 -2.88
CA TYR A 189 41.82 25.58 -2.75
C TYR A 189 40.52 24.83 -3.01
N GLN A 190 40.60 23.69 -3.70
CA GLN A 190 39.45 22.82 -3.94
C GLN A 190 39.54 21.54 -3.12
N TYR A 191 38.43 21.21 -2.44
CA TYR A 191 38.31 20.02 -1.61
C TYR A 191 37.19 19.11 -2.13
N PRO A 192 37.52 17.89 -2.60
CA PRO A 192 36.53 16.94 -3.06
C PRO A 192 35.86 16.16 -1.92
N PHE A 193 34.53 16.18 -1.84
CA PHE A 193 33.74 15.29 -0.98
C PHE A 193 33.10 14.18 -1.81
N GLN A 194 32.78 13.06 -1.16
CA GLN A 194 32.02 12.01 -1.84
C GLN A 194 30.61 12.51 -2.19
N TRP A 195 29.99 11.90 -3.18
CA TRP A 195 28.68 12.35 -3.68
C TRP A 195 27.55 12.21 -2.66
N ASN A 196 27.69 11.27 -1.73
CA ASN A 196 26.77 10.92 -0.66
C ASN A 196 27.11 11.59 0.68
N THR A 197 28.10 12.48 0.73
CA THR A 197 28.45 13.22 1.96
C THR A 197 27.25 14.03 2.45
N ASP A 198 26.96 13.93 3.74
CA ASP A 198 25.83 14.59 4.37
C ASP A 198 25.98 16.12 4.31
N GLU A 199 24.86 16.83 4.14
CA GLU A 199 24.86 18.30 4.08
C GLU A 199 25.51 18.94 5.32
N ARG A 200 25.33 18.30 6.48
CA ARG A 200 25.89 18.75 7.76
C ARG A 200 27.41 18.81 7.74
N GLU A 201 28.07 17.77 7.24
CA GLU A 201 29.54 17.68 7.19
C GLU A 201 30.13 18.74 6.25
N ILE A 202 29.46 18.99 5.13
CA ILE A 202 29.87 20.04 4.17
C ILE A 202 29.71 21.43 4.80
N LYS A 203 28.63 21.67 5.55
CA LYS A 203 28.42 22.93 6.27
C LYS A 203 29.43 23.16 7.37
N GLU A 204 29.72 22.12 8.16
CA GLU A 204 30.74 22.17 9.22
C GLU A 204 32.13 22.44 8.63
N PHE A 205 32.50 21.77 7.53
CA PHE A 205 33.73 22.06 6.81
C PHE A 205 33.79 23.51 6.30
N HIS A 206 32.71 24.00 5.69
CA HIS A 206 32.64 25.38 5.21
C HIS A 206 32.73 26.39 6.37
N ALA A 207 32.15 26.09 7.53
CA ALA A 207 32.29 26.93 8.72
C ALA A 207 33.74 26.97 9.22
N LEU A 208 34.41 25.81 9.34
CA LEU A 208 35.82 25.70 9.71
C LEU A 208 36.74 26.47 8.76
N ALA A 209 36.46 26.38 7.46
CA ALA A 209 37.20 27.08 6.41
C ALA A 209 37.15 28.61 6.52
N ASN A 210 36.13 29.17 7.20
CA ASN A 210 36.00 30.61 7.41
C ASN A 210 36.60 31.09 8.75
N ILE A 211 37.19 30.20 9.55
CA ILE A 211 37.83 30.57 10.81
C ILE A 211 39.18 31.25 10.53
N PRO A 212 39.45 32.46 11.07
CA PRO A 212 40.74 33.12 10.93
C PRO A 212 41.88 32.25 11.47
N GLY A 213 42.97 32.13 10.71
CA GLY A 213 44.15 31.34 11.11
C GLY A 213 44.03 29.83 10.89
N ILE A 214 42.95 29.33 10.26
CA ILE A 214 42.84 27.92 9.91
C ILE A 214 43.88 27.54 8.84
N THR A 215 44.54 26.41 9.04
CA THR A 215 45.57 25.91 8.12
C THR A 215 45.00 24.86 7.16
N HIS A 216 45.66 24.67 6.02
CA HIS A 216 45.31 23.61 5.07
C HIS A 216 45.36 22.21 5.73
N ALA A 217 46.32 21.98 6.63
CA ALA A 217 46.47 20.71 7.34
C ALA A 217 45.22 20.38 8.19
N GLN A 218 44.72 21.34 8.96
CA GLN A 218 43.52 21.18 9.79
C GLN A 218 42.26 20.88 8.95
N LEU A 219 42.11 21.52 7.79
CA LEU A 219 41.00 21.25 6.87
C LEU A 219 41.11 19.86 6.23
N ARG A 220 42.32 19.43 5.86
CA ARG A 220 42.54 18.05 5.36
C ARG A 220 42.23 17.02 6.42
N GLU A 221 42.65 17.24 7.66
CA GLU A 221 42.39 16.33 8.78
C GLU A 221 40.89 16.17 9.04
N TYR A 222 40.16 17.28 9.17
CA TYR A 222 38.70 17.24 9.35
C TYR A 222 38.02 16.48 8.22
N ARG A 223 38.39 16.79 6.96
CA ARG A 223 37.82 16.11 5.79
C ARG A 223 38.11 14.61 5.81
N THR A 224 39.32 14.20 6.17
CA THR A 224 39.70 12.79 6.22
C THR A 224 38.87 12.06 7.28
N ASN A 225 38.70 12.67 8.46
CA ASN A 225 37.87 12.12 9.53
C ASN A 225 36.37 12.04 9.18
N ALA A 226 35.85 13.03 8.44
CA ALA A 226 34.47 13.01 7.93
C ALA A 226 34.27 11.89 6.89
N LEU A 227 35.27 11.65 6.04
CA LEU A 227 35.21 10.64 4.98
C LEU A 227 35.44 9.20 5.46
N ILE A 228 36.04 8.97 6.65
CA ILE A 228 36.29 7.62 7.21
C ILE A 228 35.01 6.98 7.78
N LYS A 229 33.94 7.74 8.03
CA LYS A 229 32.73 7.25 8.69
C LYS A 229 31.85 6.32 7.83
N PHE A 230 32.28 5.95 6.63
CA PHE A 230 31.52 5.12 5.68
C PHE A 230 32.38 4.10 4.95
#